data_AF-A0AAW0DB45-F1
#
_entry.id   AF-A0AAW0DB45-F1
#
_cell.length_a   1.000
_cell.length_b   1.000
_cell.length_c   1.000
_cell.angle_alpha   90.00
_cell.angle_beta   90.00
_cell.angle_gamma   90.00
#
_symmetry.space_group_name_H-M   'P 1'
#
loop_
_entity.id
_entity.type
_entity.pdbx_description
1 polymer ?
#
loop_
_entity_poly.entity_id
_entity_poly.type
_entity_poly.pdbx_seq_one_letter_code
_entity_poly.pdbx_strand_id
1 'polypeptide(L)'
;MNQPNYFLRVVAFVSILFSAVWASPPTPVSVAKRAVCTPASAGNAGTDDVPAIQAAFKSCGNGGTIVIPAGKTYAIRSTLSFAGCVNCDFQVEGTLKMSEDLTFWNGKQAVILISGVTGARMRSVTGTGLVDGNGVPYWIQFAADSSYRRPTLVYITGSSAITISSLRFKNPANVFHSVTGGSSNVVYDSLRMDATSTANATAKNTDGFDIGTSSHVTVRNTMVTNQDDCVALKAGSNFALVSNITCDGSHGLSVGSLGGGAGSKDSVTNAFLGPAVMKNSAKAVGIKLYEGGSSHGVATVSNVTWSGITVQNCDYAIQIQSCYSAADTTNCVSNTDSLTGVTFTGFTGTTSTKFSPVVANLNCAPSSTCNVVVNGFSVKPPSGTASVLCSNIDGSLGLSCSGKASG
;
A
#
# COMPACT_ATOMS: atom_id res chain seq x y z
N MET A 1 -54.21 89.31 -14.96
CA MET A 1 -55.29 88.30 -14.84
C MET A 1 -54.65 86.92 -14.99
N ASN A 2 -55.17 85.95 -14.24
CA ASN A 2 -54.77 84.53 -14.14
C ASN A 2 -53.60 84.20 -13.20
N GLN A 3 -53.95 83.93 -11.94
CA GLN A 3 -53.20 83.11 -10.98
C GLN A 3 -53.79 81.68 -11.00
N PRO A 4 -53.00 80.61 -11.07
CA PRO A 4 -53.49 79.25 -10.84
C PRO A 4 -53.15 78.74 -9.43
N ASN A 5 -54.19 78.19 -8.79
CA ASN A 5 -54.16 77.44 -7.53
C ASN A 5 -53.34 76.15 -7.66
N TYR A 6 -52.51 75.86 -6.65
CA TYR A 6 -51.95 74.51 -6.45
C TYR A 6 -52.31 73.97 -5.06
N PHE A 7 -52.94 72.79 -5.09
CA PHE A 7 -53.37 71.98 -3.95
C PHE A 7 -52.18 71.49 -3.11
N LEU A 8 -52.26 71.68 -1.79
CA LEU A 8 -51.30 71.15 -0.81
C LEU A 8 -51.66 69.69 -0.48
N ARG A 9 -50.77 68.74 -0.77
CA ARG A 9 -50.88 67.34 -0.29
C ARG A 9 -50.06 67.18 0.99
N VAL A 10 -50.71 66.78 2.08
CA VAL A 10 -50.07 66.43 3.36
C VAL A 10 -49.54 65.00 3.26
N VAL A 11 -48.23 64.81 3.46
CA VAL A 11 -47.58 63.50 3.56
C VAL A 11 -47.37 63.19 5.04
N ALA A 12 -47.98 62.11 5.53
CA ALA A 12 -47.78 61.61 6.89
C ALA A 12 -46.51 60.73 6.95
N PHE A 13 -45.55 61.11 7.79
CA PHE A 13 -44.36 60.31 8.09
C PHE A 13 -44.69 59.28 9.19
N VAL A 14 -44.54 57.99 8.88
CA VAL A 14 -44.58 56.90 9.86
C VAL A 14 -43.16 56.63 10.34
N SER A 15 -42.90 56.93 11.62
CA SER A 15 -41.61 56.65 12.28
C SER A 15 -41.52 55.17 12.65
N ILE A 16 -40.68 54.41 11.93
CA ILE A 16 -40.35 53.01 12.27
C ILE A 16 -39.16 53.03 13.23
N LEU A 17 -39.40 52.64 14.49
CA LEU A 17 -38.35 52.40 15.49
C LEU A 17 -37.60 51.11 15.13
N PHE A 18 -36.37 51.24 14.64
CA PHE A 18 -35.44 50.13 14.51
C PHE A 18 -34.82 49.79 15.88
N SER A 19 -35.26 48.68 16.47
CA SER A 19 -34.60 48.07 17.63
C SER A 19 -33.25 47.50 17.16
N ALA A 20 -32.15 48.19 17.48
CA ALA A 20 -30.81 47.66 17.26
C ALA A 20 -30.59 46.46 18.21
N VAL A 21 -30.79 45.24 17.70
CA VAL A 21 -30.36 44.02 18.38
C VAL A 21 -28.84 43.98 18.28
N TRP A 22 -28.16 44.38 19.35
CA TRP A 22 -26.72 44.19 19.48
C TRP A 22 -26.43 42.69 19.52
N ALA A 23 -25.98 42.12 18.40
CA ALA A 23 -25.45 40.78 18.38
C ALA A 23 -24.19 40.74 19.26
N SER A 24 -24.21 39.92 20.30
CA SER A 24 -23.03 39.64 21.11
C SER A 24 -21.88 39.22 20.19
N PRO A 25 -20.65 39.72 20.39
CA PRO A 25 -19.50 39.24 19.62
C PRO A 25 -19.39 37.72 19.76
N PRO A 26 -19.09 36.98 18.67
CA PRO A 26 -18.91 35.54 18.75
C PRO A 26 -17.88 35.23 19.83
N THR A 27 -18.22 34.30 20.71
CA THR A 27 -17.29 33.81 21.73
C THR A 27 -16.00 33.37 21.05
N PRO A 28 -14.81 33.79 21.53
CA PRO A 28 -13.56 33.30 21.00
C PRO A 28 -13.57 31.78 21.04
N VAL A 29 -13.42 31.13 19.89
CA VAL A 29 -13.24 29.68 19.83
C VAL A 29 -11.89 29.38 20.48
N SER A 30 -11.94 29.04 21.77
CA SER A 30 -10.80 28.51 22.51
C SER A 30 -10.45 27.15 21.90
N VAL A 31 -9.45 27.12 21.01
CA VAL A 31 -8.85 25.86 20.56
C VAL A 31 -8.09 25.28 21.74
N ALA A 32 -8.69 24.29 22.41
CA ALA A 32 -8.04 23.59 23.51
C ALA A 32 -6.70 23.00 23.03
N LYS A 33 -5.64 23.23 23.80
CA LYS A 33 -4.31 22.66 23.50
C LYS A 33 -4.43 21.14 23.50
N ARG A 34 -4.05 20.51 22.38
CA ARG A 34 -4.04 19.04 22.23
C ARG A 34 -3.21 18.40 23.35
N ALA A 35 -3.79 17.43 24.06
CA ALA A 35 -3.09 16.70 25.10
C ALA A 35 -1.93 15.90 24.50
N VAL A 36 -0.81 15.80 25.23
CA VAL A 36 0.36 15.03 24.82
C VAL A 36 0.65 13.98 25.88
N CYS A 37 0.72 12.71 25.48
CA CYS A 37 1.02 11.59 26.34
C CYS A 37 2.35 10.96 25.94
N THR A 38 3.19 10.63 26.92
CA THR A 38 4.37 9.78 26.73
C THR A 38 4.16 8.51 27.55
N PRO A 39 3.94 7.34 26.93
CA PRO A 39 3.76 6.10 27.67
C PRO A 39 5.04 5.74 28.42
N ALA A 40 4.92 5.18 29.62
CA ALA A 40 6.08 4.64 30.33
C ALA A 40 6.67 3.47 29.53
N SER A 41 8.00 3.37 29.50
CA SER A 41 8.72 2.19 28.99
C SER A 41 9.31 1.43 30.16
N ALA A 42 9.16 0.11 30.15
CA ALA A 42 9.78 -0.80 31.10
C ALA A 42 11.31 -0.90 30.91
N GLY A 43 11.84 -0.39 29.79
CA GLY A 43 13.28 -0.30 29.53
C GLY A 43 13.98 -1.66 29.37
N ASN A 44 13.24 -2.75 29.19
CA ASN A 44 13.79 -4.10 29.01
C ASN A 44 12.92 -4.91 28.03
N ALA A 45 13.53 -5.88 27.34
CA ALA A 45 12.84 -6.67 26.31
C ALA A 45 11.85 -7.73 26.86
N GLY A 46 11.91 -8.01 28.17
CA GLY A 46 11.10 -9.05 28.83
C GLY A 46 9.71 -8.59 29.27
N THR A 47 9.49 -7.27 29.39
CA THR A 47 8.21 -6.68 29.83
C THR A 47 7.46 -6.08 28.64
N ASP A 48 6.14 -6.27 28.56
CA ASP A 48 5.34 -5.74 27.45
C ASP A 48 4.99 -4.27 27.70
N ASP A 49 5.37 -3.40 26.77
CA ASP A 49 5.08 -1.97 26.85
C ASP A 49 3.74 -1.59 26.19
N VAL A 50 3.10 -2.52 25.47
CA VAL A 50 1.81 -2.28 24.79
C VAL A 50 0.72 -1.76 25.74
N PRO A 51 0.54 -2.28 26.97
CA PRO A 51 -0.46 -1.73 27.90
C PRO A 51 -0.24 -0.25 28.24
N ALA A 52 1.01 0.19 28.37
CA ALA A 52 1.33 1.60 28.64
C ALA A 52 0.99 2.48 27.42
N ILE A 53 1.29 2.00 26.20
CA ILE A 53 0.93 2.70 24.96
C ILE A 53 -0.60 2.78 24.79
N GLN A 54 -1.33 1.70 25.09
CA GLN A 54 -2.80 1.69 25.06
C GLN A 54 -3.41 2.65 26.08
N ALA A 55 -2.85 2.77 27.28
CA ALA A 55 -3.26 3.77 28.25
C ALA A 55 -3.04 5.20 27.74
N ALA A 56 -1.93 5.45 27.03
CA ALA A 56 -1.68 6.74 26.38
C ALA A 56 -2.67 7.03 25.24
N PHE A 57 -3.05 6.03 24.42
CA PHE A 57 -4.14 6.18 23.45
C PHE A 57 -5.48 6.48 24.12
N LYS A 58 -5.81 5.83 25.25
CA LYS A 58 -7.05 6.14 25.98
C LYS A 58 -7.08 7.57 26.51
N SER A 59 -5.93 8.09 26.95
CA SER A 59 -5.81 9.43 27.54
C SER A 59 -5.73 10.56 26.50
N CYS A 60 -4.89 10.38 25.48
CA CYS A 60 -4.56 11.41 24.48
C CYS A 60 -5.00 11.07 23.05
N GLY A 61 -5.62 9.91 22.80
CA GLY A 61 -5.98 9.45 21.45
C GLY A 61 -7.14 10.19 20.81
N ASN A 62 -7.92 10.99 21.55
CA ASN A 62 -8.96 11.83 20.95
C ASN A 62 -8.38 13.21 20.59
N GLY A 63 -7.83 13.33 19.39
CA GLY A 63 -7.25 14.55 18.84
C GLY A 63 -5.88 14.93 19.38
N GLY A 64 -5.36 14.24 20.39
CA GLY A 64 -4.06 14.50 21.00
C GLY A 64 -2.88 13.81 20.31
N THR A 65 -1.74 13.86 20.98
CA THR A 65 -0.48 13.30 20.52
C THR A 65 0.03 12.26 21.51
N ILE A 66 0.51 11.13 21.00
CA ILE A 66 1.20 10.11 21.78
C ILE A 66 2.64 10.06 21.26
N VAL A 67 3.64 10.19 22.14
CA VAL A 67 5.05 10.28 21.76
C VAL A 67 5.84 9.11 22.33
N ILE A 68 6.47 8.32 21.46
CA ILE A 68 7.52 7.36 21.80
C ILE A 68 8.86 8.09 21.70
N PRO A 69 9.53 8.41 22.82
CA PRO A 69 10.69 9.29 22.81
C PRO A 69 11.90 8.71 22.10
N ALA A 70 12.73 9.57 21.52
CA ALA A 70 14.02 9.20 20.96
C ALA A 70 14.91 8.53 22.02
N GLY A 71 15.74 7.57 21.60
CA GLY A 71 16.64 6.83 22.48
C GLY A 71 15.95 5.82 23.42
N LYS A 72 14.62 5.63 23.32
CA LYS A 72 13.88 4.59 24.03
C LYS A 72 13.49 3.46 23.09
N THR A 73 13.55 2.24 23.60
CA THR A 73 13.04 1.04 22.94
C THR A 73 11.87 0.50 23.73
N TYR A 74 10.71 0.38 23.08
CA TYR A 74 9.51 -0.20 23.64
C TYR A 74 9.39 -1.63 23.15
N ALA A 75 9.24 -2.58 24.08
CA ALA A 75 9.08 -3.99 23.75
C ALA A 75 7.61 -4.30 23.44
N ILE A 76 7.33 -4.69 22.20
CA ILE A 76 6.00 -5.03 21.70
C ILE A 76 5.85 -6.55 21.81
N ARG A 77 5.26 -7.01 22.92
CA ARG A 77 5.06 -8.44 23.19
C ARG A 77 3.61 -8.88 23.01
N SER A 78 2.71 -7.96 22.72
CA SER A 78 1.33 -8.20 22.29
C SER A 78 0.93 -7.30 21.12
N THR A 79 -0.24 -7.51 20.52
CA THR A 79 -0.70 -6.67 19.41
C THR A 79 -0.97 -5.23 19.87
N LEU A 80 -0.25 -4.27 19.28
CA LEU A 80 -0.47 -2.84 19.49
C LEU A 80 -1.67 -2.37 18.67
N SER A 81 -2.83 -2.26 19.31
CA SER A 81 -4.05 -1.74 18.70
C SER A 81 -4.13 -0.21 18.80
N PHE A 82 -4.58 0.44 17.73
CA PHE A 82 -4.90 1.87 17.68
C PHE A 82 -6.31 2.18 18.21
N ALA A 83 -6.96 1.23 18.89
CA ALA A 83 -8.23 1.48 19.56
C ALA A 83 -8.14 2.70 20.50
N GLY A 84 -9.11 3.60 20.38
CA GLY A 84 -9.12 4.88 21.11
C GLY A 84 -8.46 6.05 20.36
N CYS A 85 -7.81 5.81 19.21
CA CYS A 85 -7.36 6.88 18.32
C CYS A 85 -8.54 7.43 17.50
N VAL A 86 -8.76 8.75 17.60
CA VAL A 86 -9.67 9.54 16.77
C VAL A 86 -8.95 10.84 16.44
N ASN A 87 -8.57 11.03 15.17
CA ASN A 87 -7.73 12.15 14.74
C ASN A 87 -6.44 12.33 15.55
N CYS A 88 -5.85 11.21 16.03
CA CYS A 88 -4.64 11.24 16.86
C CYS A 88 -3.35 11.37 16.05
N ASP A 89 -2.29 11.78 16.73
CA ASP A 89 -0.92 11.84 16.19
C ASP A 89 0.01 10.96 17.04
N PHE A 90 0.32 9.76 16.54
CA PHE A 90 1.27 8.83 17.14
C PHE A 90 2.67 9.09 16.58
N GLN A 91 3.48 9.79 17.36
CA GLN A 91 4.85 10.18 17.04
C GLN A 91 5.82 9.12 17.57
N VAL A 92 6.50 8.43 16.67
CA VAL A 92 7.53 7.45 17.00
C VAL A 92 8.89 8.05 16.68
N GLU A 93 9.63 8.45 17.72
CA GLU A 93 11.00 8.97 17.57
C GLU A 93 12.05 7.98 18.10
N GLY A 94 11.62 7.06 18.98
CA GLY A 94 12.39 5.91 19.46
C GLY A 94 12.19 4.66 18.60
N THR A 95 12.23 3.49 19.25
CA THR A 95 12.05 2.18 18.61
C THR A 95 10.86 1.44 19.20
N LEU A 96 9.97 0.93 18.36
CA LEU A 96 9.02 -0.14 18.70
C LEU A 96 9.62 -1.46 18.24
N LYS A 97 9.90 -2.40 19.14
CA LYS A 97 10.54 -3.67 18.80
C LYS A 97 9.66 -4.86 19.14
N MET A 98 9.28 -5.64 18.14
CA MET A 98 8.55 -6.89 18.29
C MET A 98 9.36 -7.91 19.10
N SER A 99 8.70 -8.59 20.04
CA SER A 99 9.28 -9.66 20.84
C SER A 99 9.64 -10.87 20.00
N GLU A 100 10.53 -11.75 20.49
CA GLU A 100 10.87 -13.04 19.85
C GLU A 100 10.01 -14.18 20.41
N ASP A 101 8.73 -13.93 20.67
CA ASP A 101 7.80 -14.93 21.20
C ASP A 101 7.15 -15.71 20.05
N LEU A 102 7.84 -16.74 19.54
CA LEU A 102 7.38 -17.56 18.42
C LEU A 102 6.02 -18.23 18.71
N THR A 103 5.73 -18.52 19.98
CA THR A 103 4.46 -19.13 20.40
C THR A 103 3.33 -18.12 20.35
N PHE A 104 3.51 -16.94 20.95
CA PHE A 104 2.47 -15.91 20.98
C PHE A 104 2.11 -15.42 19.57
N TRP A 105 3.10 -15.20 18.72
CA TRP A 105 2.91 -14.59 17.40
C TRP A 105 2.40 -15.55 16.33
N ASN A 106 2.46 -16.87 16.56
CA ASN A 106 1.90 -17.84 15.61
C ASN A 106 0.39 -17.65 15.45
N GLY A 107 -0.06 -17.41 14.22
CA GLY A 107 -1.46 -17.20 13.90
C GLY A 107 -2.00 -15.81 14.25
N LYS A 108 -1.17 -14.90 14.77
CA LYS A 108 -1.59 -13.49 14.95
C LYS A 108 -1.67 -12.80 13.61
N GLN A 109 -2.69 -11.97 13.46
CA GLN A 109 -2.91 -11.21 12.23
C GLN A 109 -1.88 -10.08 12.08
N ALA A 110 -1.60 -9.36 13.17
CA ALA A 110 -0.87 -8.10 13.13
C ALA A 110 -0.04 -7.85 14.39
N VAL A 111 1.13 -7.21 14.21
CA VAL A 111 1.91 -6.61 15.29
C VAL A 111 1.30 -5.28 15.69
N ILE A 112 1.05 -4.40 14.71
CA ILE A 112 0.31 -3.14 14.87
C ILE A 112 -1.01 -3.24 14.12
N LEU A 113 -2.12 -3.03 14.81
CA LEU A 113 -3.48 -3.13 14.26
C LEU A 113 -4.17 -1.77 14.26
N ILE A 114 -4.53 -1.29 13.07
CA ILE A 114 -5.35 -0.09 12.86
C ILE A 114 -6.70 -0.58 12.33
N SER A 115 -7.65 -0.78 13.23
CA SER A 115 -8.97 -1.36 12.93
C SER A 115 -10.08 -0.40 13.33
N GLY A 116 -10.95 -0.03 12.40
CA GLY A 116 -12.07 0.88 12.67
C GLY A 116 -11.66 2.31 13.04
N VAL A 117 -10.46 2.74 12.66
CA VAL A 117 -9.91 4.06 13.04
C VAL A 117 -10.26 5.10 12.00
N THR A 118 -10.73 6.27 12.43
CA THR A 118 -10.95 7.43 11.56
C THR A 118 -10.02 8.56 11.99
N GLY A 119 -9.10 8.92 11.10
CA GLY A 119 -8.10 9.94 11.35
C GLY A 119 -6.98 9.43 12.27
N ALA A 120 -5.83 9.08 11.69
CA ALA A 120 -4.63 8.81 12.48
C ALA A 120 -3.39 9.21 11.70
N ARG A 121 -2.40 9.76 12.39
CA ARG A 121 -1.04 9.89 11.89
C ARG A 121 -0.13 8.99 12.70
N MET A 122 0.61 8.09 12.05
CA MET A 122 1.73 7.37 12.64
C MET A 122 3.00 7.85 11.95
N ARG A 123 3.85 8.58 12.64
CA ARG A 123 5.00 9.25 11.98
C ARG A 123 6.20 9.41 12.89
N SER A 124 7.36 9.66 12.30
CA SER A 124 8.48 10.27 13.01
C SER A 124 8.59 11.72 12.58
N VAL A 125 8.66 12.63 13.54
CA VAL A 125 8.89 14.06 13.26
C VAL A 125 10.37 14.31 12.98
N THR A 126 11.27 13.55 13.61
CA THR A 126 12.72 13.72 13.49
C THR A 126 13.32 12.89 12.36
N GLY A 127 12.60 11.89 11.85
CA GLY A 127 13.09 10.88 10.92
C GLY A 127 13.91 9.76 11.59
N THR A 128 13.97 9.70 12.92
CA THR A 128 14.71 8.66 13.66
C THR A 128 13.86 7.48 14.08
N GLY A 129 12.54 7.58 13.95
CA GLY A 129 11.60 6.55 14.37
C GLY A 129 11.81 5.21 13.68
N LEU A 130 11.86 4.15 14.48
CA LEU A 130 12.05 2.78 14.03
C LEU A 130 10.91 1.88 14.51
N VAL A 131 10.36 1.11 13.59
CA VAL A 131 9.51 -0.05 13.89
C VAL A 131 10.28 -1.31 13.46
N ASP A 132 10.81 -2.04 14.43
CA ASP A 132 11.59 -3.26 14.21
C ASP A 132 10.70 -4.49 14.47
N GLY A 133 10.31 -5.16 13.39
CA GLY A 133 9.53 -6.39 13.43
C GLY A 133 10.32 -7.62 13.87
N ASN A 134 11.62 -7.48 14.12
CA ASN A 134 12.50 -8.52 14.63
C ASN A 134 12.36 -9.88 13.91
N GLY A 135 12.30 -9.84 12.58
CA GLY A 135 11.79 -10.92 11.72
C GLY A 135 12.66 -12.17 11.60
N VAL A 136 13.96 -12.11 11.92
CA VAL A 136 14.91 -13.21 11.64
C VAL A 136 14.48 -14.55 12.26
N PRO A 137 14.11 -14.64 13.55
CA PRO A 137 13.63 -15.88 14.15
C PRO A 137 12.38 -16.44 13.45
N TYR A 138 11.49 -15.55 12.98
CA TYR A 138 10.26 -15.93 12.28
C TYR A 138 10.53 -16.48 10.87
N TRP A 139 11.51 -15.92 10.17
CA TRP A 139 11.93 -16.43 8.87
C TRP A 139 12.58 -17.81 8.97
N ILE A 140 13.39 -18.03 10.00
CA ILE A 140 13.96 -19.36 10.31
C ILE A 140 12.85 -20.35 10.64
N GLN A 141 11.90 -19.96 11.50
CA GLN A 141 10.76 -20.83 11.86
C GLN A 141 9.92 -21.22 10.63
N PHE A 142 9.61 -20.26 9.75
CA PHE A 142 8.85 -20.54 8.53
C PHE A 142 9.61 -21.39 7.52
N ALA A 143 10.94 -21.24 7.44
CA ALA A 143 11.78 -22.08 6.60
C ALA A 143 11.82 -23.54 7.08
N ALA A 144 11.71 -23.77 8.40
CA ALA A 144 11.62 -25.09 9.00
C ALA A 144 10.20 -25.70 8.93
N ASP A 145 9.17 -24.85 9.04
CA ASP A 145 7.76 -25.23 9.00
C ASP A 145 6.94 -24.17 8.27
N SER A 146 6.60 -24.44 7.01
CA SER A 146 5.82 -23.53 6.16
C SER A 146 4.36 -23.38 6.60
N SER A 147 3.88 -24.16 7.59
CA SER A 147 2.57 -23.96 8.20
C SER A 147 2.55 -22.84 9.24
N TYR A 148 3.72 -22.38 9.69
CA TYR A 148 3.85 -21.32 10.70
C TYR A 148 3.30 -19.98 10.17
N ARG A 149 2.31 -19.42 10.87
CA ARG A 149 1.56 -18.23 10.40
C ARG A 149 2.11 -16.97 11.06
N ARG A 150 2.87 -16.18 10.30
CA ARG A 150 3.55 -14.97 10.76
C ARG A 150 2.63 -13.73 10.67
N PRO A 151 2.68 -12.80 11.64
CA PRO A 151 1.87 -11.58 11.60
C PRO A 151 2.37 -10.58 10.56
N THR A 152 1.44 -9.80 10.01
CA THR A 152 1.76 -8.56 9.27
C THR A 152 2.29 -7.52 10.26
N LEU A 153 3.30 -6.73 9.88
CA LEU A 153 3.86 -5.72 10.80
C LEU A 153 2.85 -4.60 11.11
N VAL A 154 2.22 -4.03 10.08
CA VAL A 154 1.13 -3.05 10.23
C VAL A 154 -0.08 -3.47 9.39
N TYR A 155 -1.21 -3.71 10.04
CA TYR A 155 -2.44 -4.14 9.39
C TYR A 155 -3.54 -3.09 9.56
N ILE A 156 -4.04 -2.55 8.45
CA ILE A 156 -5.08 -1.53 8.40
C ILE A 156 -6.36 -2.15 7.84
N THR A 157 -7.45 -2.07 8.60
CA THR A 157 -8.76 -2.61 8.19
C THR A 157 -9.92 -1.73 8.65
N GLY A 158 -10.94 -1.58 7.80
CA GLY A 158 -12.13 -0.77 8.10
C GLY A 158 -11.83 0.64 8.58
N SER A 159 -10.72 1.24 8.12
CA SER A 159 -10.20 2.51 8.65
C SER A 159 -10.15 3.58 7.58
N SER A 160 -10.20 4.86 7.97
CA SER A 160 -10.13 5.97 7.03
C SER A 160 -9.24 7.12 7.49
N ALA A 161 -8.72 7.89 6.53
CA ALA A 161 -7.86 9.05 6.79
C ALA A 161 -6.63 8.70 7.64
N ILE A 162 -5.91 7.66 7.22
CA ILE A 162 -4.71 7.17 7.90
C ILE A 162 -3.48 7.69 7.15
N THR A 163 -2.52 8.25 7.86
CA THR A 163 -1.21 8.62 7.29
C THR A 163 -0.10 7.95 8.07
N ILE A 164 0.78 7.23 7.37
CA ILE A 164 2.01 6.65 7.92
C ILE A 164 3.19 7.30 7.22
N SER A 165 4.08 7.98 7.95
CA SER A 165 5.12 8.78 7.30
C SER A 165 6.45 8.90 8.03
N SER A 166 7.53 9.09 7.27
CA SER A 166 8.87 9.41 7.78
C SER A 166 9.46 8.36 8.74
N LEU A 167 8.99 7.12 8.66
CA LEU A 167 9.40 6.03 9.54
C LEU A 167 10.30 5.04 8.81
N ARG A 168 11.20 4.41 9.58
CA ARG A 168 11.87 3.19 9.15
C ARG A 168 11.13 1.96 9.68
N PHE A 169 10.79 1.05 8.80
CA PHE A 169 10.31 -0.29 9.14
C PHE A 169 11.41 -1.28 8.83
N LYS A 170 11.73 -2.15 9.78
CA LYS A 170 12.85 -3.09 9.67
C LYS A 170 12.40 -4.50 9.99
N ASN A 171 12.85 -5.46 9.19
CA ASN A 171 12.75 -6.89 9.44
C ASN A 171 11.36 -7.33 9.93
N PRO A 172 10.28 -7.16 9.15
CA PRO A 172 8.97 -7.69 9.53
C PRO A 172 9.02 -9.22 9.58
N ALA A 173 8.20 -9.83 10.43
CA ALA A 173 8.04 -11.29 10.42
C ALA A 173 7.48 -11.79 9.07
N ASN A 174 6.57 -11.03 8.45
CA ASN A 174 5.93 -11.31 7.16
C ASN A 174 5.79 -10.00 6.34
N VAL A 175 4.61 -9.74 5.77
CA VAL A 175 4.25 -8.48 5.10
C VAL A 175 4.50 -7.26 6.00
N PHE A 176 5.05 -6.19 5.43
CA PHE A 176 5.24 -4.91 6.13
C PHE A 176 3.90 -4.20 6.38
N HIS A 177 3.16 -3.90 5.31
CA HIS A 177 1.90 -3.17 5.39
C HIS A 177 0.79 -3.90 4.64
N SER A 178 -0.38 -4.02 5.25
CA SER A 178 -1.60 -4.48 4.59
C SER A 178 -2.74 -3.48 4.81
N VAL A 179 -3.53 -3.22 3.77
CA VAL A 179 -4.74 -2.37 3.80
C VAL A 179 -5.92 -3.12 3.22
N THR A 180 -7.01 -3.26 3.97
CA THR A 180 -8.21 -3.96 3.52
C THR A 180 -9.47 -3.51 4.28
N GLY A 181 -10.54 -4.30 4.25
CA GLY A 181 -11.75 -4.11 5.05
C GLY A 181 -12.58 -2.89 4.66
N GLY A 182 -12.48 -2.44 3.41
CA GLY A 182 -13.13 -1.22 2.94
C GLY A 182 -12.43 0.06 3.42
N SER A 183 -11.16 -0.03 3.81
CA SER A 183 -10.40 1.15 4.23
C SER A 183 -10.30 2.19 3.12
N SER A 184 -10.22 3.47 3.47
CA SER A 184 -10.13 4.55 2.47
C SER A 184 -9.21 5.69 2.86
N ASN A 185 -8.63 6.39 1.89
CA ASN A 185 -7.76 7.54 2.13
C ASN A 185 -6.59 7.19 3.05
N VAL A 186 -5.79 6.20 2.64
CA VAL A 186 -4.59 5.76 3.36
C VAL A 186 -3.36 6.28 2.62
N VAL A 187 -2.47 6.97 3.32
CA VAL A 187 -1.26 7.56 2.74
C VAL A 187 -0.03 7.02 3.44
N TYR A 188 0.89 6.47 2.65
CA TYR A 188 2.25 6.13 3.04
C TYR A 188 3.21 7.10 2.37
N ASP A 189 4.03 7.79 3.16
CA ASP A 189 4.95 8.83 2.64
C ASP A 189 6.33 8.76 3.29
N SER A 190 7.38 8.83 2.48
CA SER A 190 8.75 9.00 2.99
C SER A 190 9.18 7.85 3.91
N LEU A 191 8.82 6.61 3.54
CA LEU A 191 9.16 5.43 4.32
C LEU A 191 10.47 4.80 3.86
N ARG A 192 11.19 4.22 4.81
CA ARG A 192 12.30 3.31 4.54
C ARG A 192 11.97 1.93 5.07
N MET A 193 11.98 0.92 4.21
CA MET A 193 11.57 -0.43 4.55
C MET A 193 12.69 -1.38 4.18
N ASP A 194 13.28 -2.07 5.17
CA ASP A 194 14.40 -2.97 4.95
C ASP A 194 14.13 -4.33 5.61
N ALA A 195 13.96 -5.39 4.81
CA ALA A 195 14.01 -6.78 5.24
C ALA A 195 15.28 -7.38 4.65
N THR A 196 16.29 -7.58 5.49
CA THR A 196 17.57 -8.18 5.06
C THR A 196 17.87 -9.33 5.99
N SER A 197 17.85 -10.55 5.45
CA SER A 197 18.24 -11.70 6.24
C SER A 197 19.76 -11.71 6.44
N THR A 198 20.16 -11.92 7.69
CA THR A 198 21.55 -12.16 8.10
C THR A 198 21.80 -13.64 8.41
N ALA A 199 20.85 -14.52 8.10
CA ALA A 199 20.86 -15.94 8.42
C ALA A 199 20.63 -16.78 7.16
N ASN A 200 20.77 -18.09 7.28
CA ASN A 200 20.52 -19.06 6.19
C ASN A 200 19.01 -19.24 5.86
N ALA A 201 18.19 -18.22 6.10
CA ALA A 201 16.76 -18.23 5.80
C ALA A 201 16.43 -16.98 4.99
N THR A 202 15.78 -17.15 3.84
CA THR A 202 15.25 -16.00 3.08
C THR A 202 14.15 -15.32 3.90
N ALA A 203 14.09 -14.00 3.88
CA ALA A 203 12.98 -13.23 4.46
C ALA A 203 11.72 -13.33 3.56
N LYS A 204 11.18 -14.54 3.47
CA LYS A 204 10.05 -14.91 2.58
C LYS A 204 8.79 -14.12 2.90
N ASN A 205 8.05 -13.73 1.86
CA ASN A 205 6.74 -13.06 1.99
C ASN A 205 6.81 -11.74 2.77
N THR A 206 7.92 -11.02 2.60
CA THR A 206 8.11 -9.69 3.18
C THR A 206 7.58 -8.60 2.26
N ASP A 207 6.38 -8.78 1.72
CA ASP A 207 5.72 -7.85 0.81
C ASP A 207 5.71 -6.44 1.41
N GLY A 208 6.05 -5.43 0.61
CA GLY A 208 6.08 -4.04 1.09
C GLY A 208 4.68 -3.54 1.42
N PHE A 209 3.79 -3.56 0.42
CA PHE A 209 2.41 -3.09 0.56
C PHE A 209 1.44 -4.06 -0.10
N ASP A 210 0.61 -4.73 0.71
CA ASP A 210 -0.55 -5.49 0.27
C ASP A 210 -1.80 -4.60 0.32
N ILE A 211 -2.27 -4.16 -0.83
CA ILE A 211 -3.43 -3.25 -0.95
C ILE A 211 -4.61 -4.06 -1.48
N GLY A 212 -5.48 -4.54 -0.59
CA GLY A 212 -6.72 -5.26 -0.91
C GLY A 212 -7.94 -4.36 -0.94
N THR A 213 -9.08 -4.87 -0.45
CA THR A 213 -10.38 -4.18 -0.39
C THR A 213 -10.29 -2.79 0.25
N SER A 214 -10.08 -1.76 -0.57
CA SER A 214 -9.81 -0.40 -0.13
C SER A 214 -9.94 0.60 -1.28
N SER A 215 -10.03 1.89 -0.96
CA SER A 215 -10.01 2.97 -1.97
C SER A 215 -9.08 4.12 -1.62
N HIS A 216 -8.50 4.78 -2.62
CA HIS A 216 -7.66 5.98 -2.42
C HIS A 216 -6.45 5.69 -1.52
N VAL A 217 -5.68 4.66 -1.88
CA VAL A 217 -4.42 4.33 -1.18
C VAL A 217 -3.25 4.94 -1.95
N THR A 218 -2.47 5.78 -1.29
CA THR A 218 -1.29 6.44 -1.86
C THR A 218 -0.02 5.92 -1.20
N VAL A 219 0.97 5.50 -1.99
CA VAL A 219 2.33 5.18 -1.56
C VAL A 219 3.29 6.10 -2.32
N ARG A 220 4.08 6.91 -1.61
CA ARG A 220 5.05 7.80 -2.25
C ARG A 220 6.33 8.06 -1.48
N ASN A 221 7.38 8.42 -2.22
CA ASN A 221 8.70 8.78 -1.68
C ASN A 221 9.33 7.67 -0.82
N THR A 222 9.12 6.41 -1.19
CA THR A 222 9.43 5.26 -0.34
C THR A 222 10.53 4.41 -0.93
N MET A 223 11.37 3.82 -0.08
CA MET A 223 12.34 2.80 -0.46
C MET A 223 12.00 1.48 0.20
N VAL A 224 11.95 0.40 -0.58
CA VAL A 224 11.66 -0.96 -0.12
C VAL A 224 12.81 -1.88 -0.53
N THR A 225 13.41 -2.56 0.44
CA THR A 225 14.32 -3.68 0.24
C THR A 225 13.69 -4.91 0.87
N ASN A 226 13.31 -5.90 0.07
CA ASN A 226 12.60 -7.09 0.55
C ASN A 226 12.86 -8.31 -0.35
N GLN A 227 12.09 -9.39 -0.17
CA GLN A 227 12.21 -10.64 -0.93
C GLN A 227 10.85 -11.14 -1.43
N ASP A 228 9.88 -10.24 -1.58
CA ASP A 228 8.59 -10.51 -2.22
C ASP A 228 8.05 -9.23 -2.90
N ASP A 229 6.77 -9.16 -3.26
CA ASP A 229 6.18 -8.01 -3.98
C ASP A 229 6.53 -6.67 -3.29
N CYS A 230 6.96 -5.67 -4.05
CA CYS A 230 7.21 -4.33 -3.50
C CYS A 230 5.88 -3.65 -3.15
N VAL A 231 4.95 -3.69 -4.11
CA VAL A 231 3.53 -3.37 -3.93
C VAL A 231 2.74 -4.47 -4.63
N ALA A 232 1.74 -5.02 -3.95
CA ALA A 232 0.77 -5.93 -4.53
C ALA A 232 -0.64 -5.37 -4.40
N LEU A 233 -1.26 -5.04 -5.53
CA LEU A 233 -2.68 -4.71 -5.59
C LEU A 233 -3.48 -6.01 -5.57
N LYS A 234 -4.08 -6.35 -4.44
CA LYS A 234 -4.90 -7.55 -4.24
C LYS A 234 -6.36 -7.26 -4.60
N ALA A 235 -7.20 -8.31 -4.59
CA ALA A 235 -8.62 -8.21 -4.88
C ALA A 235 -9.32 -7.12 -4.05
N GLY A 236 -10.15 -6.31 -4.70
CA GLY A 236 -10.92 -5.20 -4.12
C GLY A 236 -10.17 -3.86 -4.07
N SER A 237 -8.95 -3.77 -4.60
CA SER A 237 -8.20 -2.50 -4.67
C SER A 237 -8.80 -1.55 -5.71
N ASN A 238 -9.03 -0.29 -5.31
CA ASN A 238 -9.52 0.77 -6.19
C ASN A 238 -8.81 2.10 -5.91
N PHE A 239 -8.52 2.91 -6.93
CA PHE A 239 -7.86 4.22 -6.76
C PHE A 239 -6.52 4.12 -6.00
N ALA A 240 -5.64 3.22 -6.44
CA ALA A 240 -4.28 3.12 -5.89
C ALA A 240 -3.31 4.03 -6.65
N LEU A 241 -2.53 4.82 -5.92
CA LEU A 241 -1.47 5.67 -6.46
C LEU A 241 -0.13 5.28 -5.84
N VAL A 242 0.80 4.80 -6.66
CA VAL A 242 2.20 4.58 -6.26
C VAL A 242 3.05 5.55 -7.06
N SER A 243 3.91 6.34 -6.41
CA SER A 243 4.75 7.33 -7.11
C SER A 243 6.07 7.58 -6.39
N ASN A 244 7.16 7.72 -7.13
CA ASN A 244 8.50 7.92 -6.58
C ASN A 244 8.86 6.84 -5.54
N ILE A 245 8.92 5.59 -6.00
CA ILE A 245 9.27 4.43 -5.18
C ILE A 245 10.54 3.76 -5.72
N THR A 246 11.42 3.32 -4.84
CA THR A 246 12.55 2.44 -5.20
C THR A 246 12.36 1.08 -4.53
N CYS A 247 12.45 0.01 -5.32
CA CYS A 247 12.30 -1.36 -4.85
C CYS A 247 13.56 -2.15 -5.18
N ASP A 248 14.13 -2.87 -4.21
CA ASP A 248 15.35 -3.67 -4.37
C ASP A 248 15.14 -5.10 -3.83
N GLY A 249 15.50 -6.10 -4.63
CA GLY A 249 15.34 -7.52 -4.28
C GLY A 249 13.91 -8.08 -4.38
N SER A 250 12.95 -7.25 -4.82
CA SER A 250 11.52 -7.53 -4.75
C SER A 250 10.99 -8.48 -5.83
N HIS A 251 9.69 -8.79 -5.77
CA HIS A 251 8.92 -9.38 -6.86
C HIS A 251 8.13 -8.33 -7.66
N GLY A 252 8.46 -7.05 -7.53
CA GLY A 252 7.98 -5.99 -8.41
C GLY A 252 6.74 -5.25 -7.93
N LEU A 253 6.26 -4.33 -8.77
CA LEU A 253 4.96 -3.68 -8.64
C LEU A 253 3.90 -4.57 -9.30
N SER A 254 3.23 -5.38 -8.49
CA SER A 254 2.36 -6.46 -8.93
C SER A 254 0.87 -6.10 -8.80
N VAL A 255 0.06 -6.54 -9.75
CA VAL A 255 -1.37 -6.81 -9.56
C VAL A 255 -1.54 -8.30 -9.29
N GLY A 256 -2.26 -8.62 -8.22
CA GLY A 256 -2.64 -9.97 -7.84
C GLY A 256 -1.75 -10.65 -6.77
N SER A 257 -1.80 -11.97 -6.66
CA SER A 257 -2.59 -12.86 -7.52
C SER A 257 -4.12 -12.65 -7.38
N LEU A 258 -4.86 -12.84 -8.47
CA LEU A 258 -6.32 -12.68 -8.55
C LEU A 258 -6.97 -13.95 -9.11
N GLY A 259 -8.17 -14.27 -8.63
CA GLY A 259 -8.95 -15.44 -9.07
C GLY A 259 -8.63 -16.72 -8.30
N GLY A 260 -7.95 -16.64 -7.16
CA GLY A 260 -7.49 -17.84 -6.45
C GLY A 260 -8.59 -18.66 -5.77
N GLY A 261 -9.74 -18.05 -5.48
CA GLY A 261 -10.85 -18.70 -4.79
C GLY A 261 -11.91 -19.22 -5.75
N ALA A 262 -12.44 -20.42 -5.48
CA ALA A 262 -13.52 -21.03 -6.27
C ALA A 262 -14.72 -20.08 -6.41
N GLY A 263 -15.08 -19.75 -7.66
CA GLY A 263 -16.19 -18.85 -7.97
C GLY A 263 -15.97 -17.38 -7.55
N SER A 264 -14.76 -17.00 -7.13
CA SER A 264 -14.45 -15.61 -6.79
C SER A 264 -14.52 -14.70 -8.03
N LYS A 265 -14.79 -13.43 -7.78
CA LYS A 265 -14.80 -12.37 -8.81
C LYS A 265 -13.89 -11.26 -8.32
N ASP A 266 -12.60 -11.47 -8.52
CA ASP A 266 -11.59 -10.57 -8.00
C ASP A 266 -11.44 -9.38 -8.94
N SER A 267 -11.26 -8.18 -8.39
CA SER A 267 -11.07 -6.98 -9.20
C SER A 267 -9.99 -6.06 -8.65
N VAL A 268 -9.27 -5.43 -9.57
CA VAL A 268 -8.38 -4.30 -9.31
C VAL A 268 -8.69 -3.22 -10.34
N THR A 269 -9.01 -2.01 -9.88
CA THR A 269 -9.45 -0.93 -10.77
C THR A 269 -8.80 0.40 -10.45
N ASN A 270 -8.63 1.25 -11.47
CA ASN A 270 -8.18 2.63 -11.33
C ASN A 270 -6.87 2.74 -10.53
N ALA A 271 -5.76 2.28 -11.10
CA ALA A 271 -4.47 2.36 -10.44
C ALA A 271 -3.40 3.00 -11.31
N PHE A 272 -2.53 3.80 -10.68
CA PHE A 272 -1.36 4.39 -11.30
C PHE A 272 -0.12 4.03 -10.49
N LEU A 273 0.85 3.38 -11.13
CA LEU A 273 2.07 2.90 -10.50
C LEU A 273 3.31 3.46 -11.21
N GLY A 274 3.95 4.44 -10.59
CA GLY A 274 5.20 5.04 -11.01
C GLY A 274 5.20 6.57 -10.89
N PRO A 275 6.33 7.25 -11.13
CA PRO A 275 7.62 6.70 -11.54
C PRO A 275 8.25 5.81 -10.46
N ALA A 276 8.99 4.79 -10.88
CA ALA A 276 9.63 3.83 -9.98
C ALA A 276 11.00 3.37 -10.48
N VAL A 277 11.90 3.08 -9.54
CA VAL A 277 13.17 2.41 -9.81
C VAL A 277 13.12 1.00 -9.26
N MET A 278 13.20 0.00 -10.15
CA MET A 278 13.12 -1.41 -9.81
C MET A 278 14.51 -2.02 -9.94
N LYS A 279 15.04 -2.58 -8.86
CA LYS A 279 16.39 -3.14 -8.77
C LYS A 279 16.37 -4.60 -8.37
N ASN A 280 17.22 -5.42 -9.00
CA ASN A 280 17.50 -6.81 -8.59
C ASN A 280 16.22 -7.63 -8.30
N SER A 281 15.15 -7.36 -9.02
CA SER A 281 13.81 -7.90 -8.74
C SER A 281 13.45 -8.99 -9.72
N ALA A 282 12.67 -9.98 -9.30
CA ALA A 282 12.21 -11.05 -10.20
C ALA A 282 11.44 -10.50 -11.41
N LYS A 283 10.71 -9.41 -11.22
CA LYS A 283 10.14 -8.59 -12.28
C LYS A 283 10.09 -7.14 -11.82
N ALA A 284 10.17 -6.18 -12.73
CA ALA A 284 9.93 -4.78 -12.39
C ALA A 284 8.43 -4.53 -12.17
N VAL A 285 7.58 -4.97 -13.09
CA VAL A 285 6.12 -4.88 -12.94
C VAL A 285 5.43 -6.16 -13.41
N GLY A 286 4.21 -6.42 -12.94
CA GLY A 286 3.42 -7.48 -13.56
C GLY A 286 2.02 -7.71 -13.03
N ILE A 287 1.34 -8.65 -13.67
CA ILE A 287 -0.02 -9.10 -13.34
C ILE A 287 0.02 -10.62 -13.15
N LYS A 288 -0.61 -11.11 -12.07
CA LYS A 288 -0.67 -12.53 -11.70
C LYS A 288 -2.13 -12.96 -11.61
N LEU A 289 -2.57 -13.85 -12.47
CA LEU A 289 -3.93 -14.38 -12.52
C LEU A 289 -3.87 -15.91 -12.38
N TYR A 290 -4.76 -16.44 -11.57
CA TYR A 290 -4.95 -17.89 -11.48
C TYR A 290 -5.53 -18.41 -12.79
N GLU A 291 -5.11 -19.62 -13.16
CA GLU A 291 -5.72 -20.42 -14.21
C GLU A 291 -7.22 -20.68 -13.93
N GLY A 292 -7.96 -21.10 -14.95
CA GLY A 292 -9.35 -21.48 -14.83
C GLY A 292 -9.54 -22.80 -14.08
N GLY A 293 -10.79 -23.25 -13.98
CA GLY A 293 -11.16 -24.50 -13.31
C GLY A 293 -12.09 -24.29 -12.11
N SER A 294 -12.64 -25.37 -11.58
CA SER A 294 -13.66 -25.32 -10.54
C SER A 294 -13.16 -24.83 -9.18
N SER A 295 -11.85 -24.89 -8.94
CA SER A 295 -11.20 -24.38 -7.73
C SER A 295 -10.89 -22.89 -7.77
N HIS A 296 -11.09 -22.22 -8.91
CA HIS A 296 -10.66 -20.85 -9.16
C HIS A 296 -11.83 -19.95 -9.59
N GLY A 297 -11.54 -18.65 -9.55
CA GLY A 297 -12.46 -17.58 -9.88
C GLY A 297 -12.03 -16.89 -11.18
N VAL A 298 -12.65 -15.74 -11.43
CA VAL A 298 -12.32 -14.85 -12.54
C VAL A 298 -11.79 -13.53 -12.01
N ALA A 299 -10.88 -12.91 -12.75
CA ALA A 299 -10.26 -11.65 -12.42
C ALA A 299 -10.63 -10.55 -13.42
N THR A 300 -10.80 -9.33 -12.91
CA THR A 300 -10.93 -8.12 -13.72
C THR A 300 -9.87 -7.11 -13.31
N VAL A 301 -9.01 -6.71 -14.24
CA VAL A 301 -8.07 -5.60 -14.06
C VAL A 301 -8.45 -4.51 -15.05
N SER A 302 -8.84 -3.35 -14.56
CA SER A 302 -9.31 -2.27 -15.42
C SER A 302 -8.71 -0.92 -15.07
N ASN A 303 -8.30 -0.16 -16.08
CA ASN A 303 -7.71 1.18 -15.92
C ASN A 303 -6.50 1.15 -14.96
N VAL A 304 -5.47 0.38 -15.32
CA VAL A 304 -4.23 0.27 -14.55
C VAL A 304 -3.05 0.69 -15.41
N THR A 305 -2.29 1.67 -14.94
CA THR A 305 -1.13 2.20 -15.66
C THR A 305 0.13 2.05 -14.84
N TRP A 306 1.18 1.46 -15.43
CA TRP A 306 2.55 1.61 -14.96
C TRP A 306 3.26 2.65 -15.83
N SER A 307 3.87 3.66 -15.20
CA SER A 307 4.47 4.79 -15.92
C SER A 307 5.84 5.18 -15.38
N GLY A 308 6.84 5.38 -16.24
CA GLY A 308 8.14 5.90 -15.83
C GLY A 308 8.93 4.89 -14.99
N ILE A 309 9.07 3.66 -15.49
CA ILE A 309 9.75 2.57 -14.78
C ILE A 309 11.20 2.47 -15.26
N THR A 310 12.13 2.60 -14.32
CA THR A 310 13.56 2.35 -14.55
C THR A 310 13.90 0.94 -14.06
N VAL A 311 14.32 0.08 -14.98
CA VAL A 311 14.69 -1.32 -14.71
C VAL A 311 16.19 -1.42 -14.50
N GLN A 312 16.63 -1.99 -13.38
CA GLN A 312 18.04 -2.19 -13.06
C GLN A 312 18.25 -3.63 -12.59
N ASN A 313 18.72 -4.49 -13.48
CA ASN A 313 19.02 -5.89 -13.16
C ASN A 313 17.79 -6.67 -12.66
N CYS A 314 16.58 -6.34 -13.12
CA CYS A 314 15.40 -7.18 -12.89
C CYS A 314 15.34 -8.32 -13.91
N ASP A 315 14.83 -9.49 -13.54
CA ASP A 315 14.79 -10.63 -14.48
C ASP A 315 13.84 -10.38 -15.66
N TYR A 316 12.66 -9.82 -15.40
CA TYR A 316 11.76 -9.26 -16.42
C TYR A 316 11.46 -7.79 -16.17
N ALA A 317 11.29 -7.01 -17.23
CA ALA A 317 10.72 -5.67 -17.16
C ALA A 317 9.20 -5.72 -16.94
N ILE A 318 8.50 -6.52 -17.73
CA ILE A 318 7.04 -6.68 -17.67
C ILE A 318 6.73 -8.18 -17.68
N GLN A 319 5.86 -8.61 -16.76
CA GLN A 319 5.34 -9.97 -16.76
C GLN A 319 3.82 -10.00 -16.61
N ILE A 320 3.13 -10.75 -17.46
CA ILE A 320 1.73 -11.14 -17.26
C ILE A 320 1.72 -12.66 -17.16
N GLN A 321 1.14 -13.19 -16.08
CA GLN A 321 1.00 -14.63 -15.82
C GLN A 321 -0.48 -14.94 -15.70
N SER A 322 -1.00 -15.79 -16.58
CA SER A 322 -2.37 -16.31 -16.52
C SER A 322 -2.46 -17.75 -16.02
N CYS A 323 -1.39 -18.24 -15.39
CA CYS A 323 -1.23 -19.64 -14.97
C CYS A 323 -0.58 -19.75 -13.59
N TYR A 324 -0.98 -18.88 -12.67
CA TYR A 324 -0.16 -18.56 -11.51
C TYR A 324 0.10 -19.74 -10.55
N SER A 325 -0.83 -20.68 -10.37
CA SER A 325 -0.63 -21.81 -9.46
C SER A 325 -0.33 -23.15 -10.15
N ALA A 326 -0.49 -23.24 -11.47
CA ALA A 326 -0.23 -24.46 -12.19
C ALA A 326 1.27 -24.80 -12.15
N ALA A 327 1.58 -26.07 -11.87
CA ALA A 327 2.97 -26.55 -11.85
C ALA A 327 3.62 -26.55 -13.25
N ASP A 328 2.81 -26.62 -14.31
CA ASP A 328 3.24 -26.54 -15.70
C ASP A 328 2.11 -26.03 -16.61
N THR A 329 2.46 -25.77 -17.87
CA THR A 329 1.51 -25.30 -18.90
C THR A 329 0.45 -26.33 -19.29
N THR A 330 0.65 -27.61 -18.98
CA THR A 330 -0.29 -28.70 -19.33
C THR A 330 -1.53 -28.64 -18.44
N ASN A 331 -1.34 -28.25 -17.18
CA ASN A 331 -2.41 -28.08 -16.20
C ASN A 331 -3.05 -26.68 -16.24
N CYS A 332 -2.65 -25.86 -17.21
CA CYS A 332 -3.12 -24.50 -17.37
C CYS A 332 -4.49 -24.44 -18.04
N VAL A 333 -5.56 -24.55 -17.24
CA VAL A 333 -6.92 -24.38 -17.75
C VAL A 333 -7.12 -22.91 -18.15
N SER A 334 -7.57 -22.67 -19.37
CA SER A 334 -7.84 -21.30 -19.84
C SER A 334 -8.92 -20.64 -18.99
N ASN A 335 -8.67 -19.42 -18.52
CA ASN A 335 -9.62 -18.61 -17.76
C ASN A 335 -10.25 -17.49 -18.63
N THR A 336 -11.37 -16.92 -18.19
CA THR A 336 -12.08 -15.82 -18.88
C THR A 336 -11.86 -14.47 -18.18
N ASP A 337 -10.63 -14.23 -17.74
CA ASP A 337 -10.23 -12.98 -17.10
C ASP A 337 -10.36 -11.79 -18.07
N SER A 338 -10.44 -10.58 -17.51
CA SER A 338 -10.55 -9.35 -18.28
C SER A 338 -9.50 -8.33 -17.88
N LEU A 339 -8.56 -8.05 -18.77
CA LEU A 339 -7.61 -6.94 -18.70
C LEU A 339 -8.03 -5.86 -19.70
N THR A 340 -8.44 -4.69 -19.21
CA THR A 340 -8.94 -3.59 -20.04
C THR A 340 -8.34 -2.25 -19.63
N GLY A 341 -7.88 -1.45 -20.60
CA GLY A 341 -7.22 -0.17 -20.28
C GLY A 341 -5.98 -0.36 -19.41
N VAL A 342 -5.22 -1.43 -19.67
CA VAL A 342 -3.96 -1.71 -19.00
C VAL A 342 -2.82 -1.12 -19.83
N THR A 343 -2.03 -0.23 -19.24
CA THR A 343 -0.97 0.50 -19.95
C THR A 343 0.37 0.38 -19.25
N PHE A 344 1.41 0.07 -20.02
CA PHE A 344 2.81 0.15 -19.61
C PHE A 344 3.47 1.26 -20.43
N THR A 345 3.97 2.33 -19.79
CA THR A 345 4.51 3.47 -20.53
C THR A 345 5.82 4.01 -19.95
N GLY A 346 6.77 4.35 -20.81
CA GLY A 346 8.04 4.99 -20.40
C GLY A 346 8.94 4.06 -19.61
N PHE A 347 9.29 2.91 -20.19
CA PHE A 347 10.17 1.92 -19.57
C PHE A 347 11.60 2.05 -20.12
N THR A 348 12.59 2.10 -19.23
CA THR A 348 14.01 2.26 -19.58
C THR A 348 14.89 1.35 -18.71
N GLY A 349 16.13 1.13 -19.12
CA GLY A 349 17.14 0.44 -18.32
C GLY A 349 17.49 -0.95 -18.83
N THR A 350 17.93 -1.83 -17.93
CA THR A 350 18.56 -3.11 -18.29
C THR A 350 18.05 -4.25 -17.41
N THR A 351 17.64 -5.36 -18.02
CA THR A 351 17.28 -6.59 -17.28
C THR A 351 18.51 -7.35 -16.81
N SER A 352 18.32 -8.39 -15.99
CA SER A 352 19.37 -9.34 -15.63
C SER A 352 19.73 -10.25 -16.81
N THR A 353 20.74 -11.10 -16.62
CA THR A 353 21.13 -12.12 -17.60
C THR A 353 20.27 -13.39 -17.55
N LYS A 354 19.42 -13.55 -16.52
CA LYS A 354 18.72 -14.81 -16.22
C LYS A 354 17.84 -15.32 -17.35
N PHE A 355 17.09 -14.41 -18.00
CA PHE A 355 16.20 -14.75 -19.11
C PHE A 355 16.66 -14.15 -20.45
N SER A 356 17.89 -13.63 -20.54
CA SER A 356 18.41 -13.04 -21.77
C SER A 356 18.26 -14.01 -22.96
N PRO A 357 17.74 -13.55 -24.13
CA PRO A 357 17.47 -12.16 -24.50
C PRO A 357 16.06 -11.64 -24.13
N VAL A 358 15.24 -12.43 -23.44
CA VAL A 358 13.86 -12.08 -23.11
C VAL A 358 13.82 -11.01 -22.02
N VAL A 359 13.17 -9.87 -22.31
CA VAL A 359 12.99 -8.76 -21.37
C VAL A 359 11.56 -8.64 -20.85
N ALA A 360 10.58 -9.22 -21.55
CA ALA A 360 9.19 -9.20 -21.14
C ALA A 360 8.50 -10.51 -21.57
N ASN A 361 7.62 -11.00 -20.70
CA ASN A 361 6.84 -12.22 -20.91
C ASN A 361 5.37 -11.94 -20.61
N LEU A 362 4.56 -11.74 -21.65
CA LEU A 362 3.17 -11.34 -21.55
C LEU A 362 2.27 -12.52 -21.93
N ASN A 363 1.97 -13.37 -20.93
CA ASN A 363 1.11 -14.54 -21.10
C ASN A 363 -0.32 -14.26 -20.64
N CYS A 364 -1.21 -13.95 -21.58
CA CYS A 364 -2.65 -13.92 -21.35
C CYS A 364 -3.30 -15.27 -21.67
N ALA A 365 -4.41 -15.61 -21.01
CA ALA A 365 -5.12 -16.85 -21.25
C ALA A 365 -5.85 -16.80 -22.61
N PRO A 366 -5.95 -17.91 -23.36
CA PRO A 366 -6.62 -17.94 -24.67
C PRO A 366 -8.06 -17.43 -24.69
N SER A 367 -8.79 -17.59 -23.59
CA SER A 367 -10.20 -17.19 -23.47
C SER A 367 -10.40 -15.86 -22.75
N SER A 368 -9.31 -15.15 -22.41
CA SER A 368 -9.37 -13.87 -21.71
C SER A 368 -9.55 -12.70 -22.67
N THR A 369 -10.08 -11.58 -22.16
CA THR A 369 -9.88 -10.28 -22.79
C THR A 369 -8.54 -9.73 -22.31
N CYS A 370 -7.63 -9.40 -23.22
CA CYS A 370 -6.29 -8.94 -22.91
C CYS A 370 -5.93 -7.67 -23.70
N ASN A 371 -6.59 -6.57 -23.39
CA ASN A 371 -6.32 -5.25 -23.96
C ASN A 371 -5.24 -4.54 -23.13
N VAL A 372 -3.99 -4.80 -23.52
CA VAL A 372 -2.78 -4.22 -22.91
C VAL A 372 -2.02 -3.42 -23.95
N VAL A 373 -1.50 -2.25 -23.57
CA VAL A 373 -0.73 -1.38 -24.45
C VAL A 373 0.61 -1.05 -23.81
N VAL A 374 1.67 -1.07 -24.62
CA VAL A 374 3.02 -0.72 -24.24
C VAL A 374 3.51 0.44 -25.11
N ASN A 375 3.94 1.53 -24.47
CA ASN A 375 4.42 2.74 -25.14
C ASN A 375 5.79 3.17 -24.58
N GLY A 376 6.69 3.65 -25.44
CA GLY A 376 7.99 4.19 -24.98
C GLY A 376 8.81 3.18 -24.18
N PHE A 377 9.03 1.99 -24.75
CA PHE A 377 9.77 0.90 -24.12
C PHE A 377 11.17 0.76 -24.74
N SER A 378 12.20 0.92 -23.93
CA SER A 378 13.60 0.94 -24.35
C SER A 378 14.50 0.01 -23.51
N VAL A 379 13.90 -0.87 -22.73
CA VAL A 379 14.64 -1.82 -21.88
C VAL A 379 15.36 -2.84 -22.76
N LYS A 380 16.62 -3.12 -22.41
CA LYS A 380 17.46 -4.11 -23.11
C LYS A 380 18.04 -5.13 -22.13
N PRO A 381 18.33 -6.36 -22.55
CA PRO A 381 19.20 -7.23 -21.78
C PRO A 381 20.66 -6.77 -21.89
N PRO A 382 21.58 -7.28 -21.05
CA PRO A 382 23.01 -6.96 -21.16
C PRO A 382 23.62 -7.31 -22.53
N SER A 383 23.04 -8.28 -23.25
CA SER A 383 23.42 -8.67 -24.62
C SER A 383 22.99 -7.67 -25.70
N GLY A 384 22.19 -6.65 -25.35
CA GLY A 384 21.78 -5.56 -26.23
C GLY A 384 20.50 -5.81 -27.03
N THR A 385 20.34 -7.00 -27.62
CA THR A 385 19.15 -7.35 -28.42
C THR A 385 18.03 -7.90 -27.53
N ALA A 386 16.91 -7.18 -27.45
CA ALA A 386 15.76 -7.56 -26.65
C ALA A 386 14.79 -8.47 -27.41
N SER A 387 14.24 -9.47 -26.69
CA SER A 387 13.16 -10.35 -27.13
C SER A 387 11.94 -10.16 -26.21
N VAL A 388 10.73 -10.21 -26.77
CA VAL A 388 9.46 -10.07 -26.06
C VAL A 388 8.59 -11.28 -26.38
N LEU A 389 8.22 -12.04 -25.34
CA LEU A 389 7.31 -13.17 -25.49
C LEU A 389 5.87 -12.71 -25.29
N CYS A 390 4.96 -13.13 -26.18
CA CYS A 390 3.54 -12.78 -26.10
C CYS A 390 2.66 -13.99 -26.38
N SER A 391 1.52 -14.06 -25.70
CA SER A 391 0.44 -15.02 -25.98
C SER A 391 -0.91 -14.34 -25.73
N ASN A 392 -1.84 -14.48 -26.69
CA ASN A 392 -3.24 -14.07 -26.56
C ASN A 392 -3.44 -12.59 -26.15
N ILE A 393 -2.69 -11.69 -26.78
CA ILE A 393 -2.87 -10.24 -26.60
C ILE A 393 -3.88 -9.73 -27.62
N ASP A 394 -4.85 -8.93 -27.17
CA ASP A 394 -5.83 -8.30 -28.05
C ASP A 394 -5.27 -7.01 -28.65
N GLY A 395 -5.56 -6.78 -29.93
CA GLY A 395 -5.19 -5.54 -30.61
C GLY A 395 -3.68 -5.35 -30.79
N SER A 396 -3.23 -4.09 -30.78
CA SER A 396 -1.83 -3.73 -30.97
C SER A 396 -1.15 -3.49 -29.63
N LEU A 397 -0.24 -4.39 -29.26
CA LEU A 397 0.56 -4.29 -28.03
C LEU A 397 1.48 -3.04 -28.00
N GLY A 398 1.91 -2.52 -29.15
CA GLY A 398 2.94 -1.47 -29.20
C GLY A 398 4.38 -1.98 -29.04
N LEU A 399 4.57 -3.31 -28.98
CA LEU A 399 5.85 -4.01 -29.05
C LEU A 399 5.77 -5.16 -30.07
N SER A 400 6.91 -5.46 -30.72
CA SER A 400 7.04 -6.63 -31.58
C SER A 400 7.25 -7.89 -30.73
N CYS A 401 6.36 -8.86 -30.89
CA CYS A 401 6.48 -10.17 -30.25
C CYS A 401 7.44 -11.08 -31.04
N SER A 402 8.38 -11.72 -30.36
CA SER A 402 9.43 -12.57 -30.95
C SER A 402 9.35 -14.03 -30.51
N GLY A 403 8.35 -14.39 -29.70
CA GLY A 403 8.11 -15.78 -29.29
C GLY A 403 6.82 -15.93 -28.49
N LYS A 404 6.50 -17.18 -28.16
CA LYS A 404 5.32 -17.54 -27.37
C LYS A 404 5.58 -17.35 -25.88
N ALA A 405 4.67 -16.67 -25.19
CA ALA A 405 4.72 -16.49 -23.74
C ALA A 405 4.23 -17.74 -22.99
N SER A 406 4.69 -17.88 -21.75
CA SER A 406 4.25 -18.90 -20.78
C SER A 406 4.06 -18.28 -19.39
N GLY A 407 3.13 -18.85 -18.62
CA GLY A 407 2.68 -18.35 -17.33
C GLY A 407 3.39 -18.98 -16.14
#